data_AF-A0A418W8E6-F1
#
_entry.id   AF-A0A418W8E6-F1
#
_cell.length_a   1.000
_cell.length_b   1.000
_cell.length_c   1.000
_cell.angle_alpha   90.00
_cell.angle_beta   90.00
_cell.angle_gamma   90.00
#
_symmetry.space_group_name_H-M   'P 1'
#
loop_
_entity.id
_entity.type
_entity.pdbx_description
1 polymer ?
#
loop_
_entity_poly.entity_id
_entity_poly.type
_entity_poly.pdbx_seq_one_letter_code
_entity_poly.pdbx_strand_id
1 'polypeptide(L)'
;MIDADLVLAFAGMIAVTYGARLGGLWLGGLIPTHGRWRAALDALTPAMLISLIVPTALATGVAETVATLVVAVAVVAWKAPNLALLLGVVAVAGLRAVG
;
A
#
# COMPACT_ATOMS: atom_id res chain seq x y z
N MET A 1 29.70 -15.30 12.53
CA MET A 1 29.02 -16.56 12.87
C MET A 1 27.54 -16.30 12.64
N ILE A 2 26.81 -17.19 11.96
CA ILE A 2 25.37 -16.98 11.74
C ILE A 2 24.67 -17.44 13.02
N ASP A 3 24.01 -16.51 13.70
CA ASP A 3 23.27 -16.80 14.92
C ASP A 3 21.99 -17.60 14.61
N ALA A 4 21.76 -18.67 15.37
CA ALA A 4 20.58 -19.52 15.19
C ALA A 4 19.27 -18.72 15.34
N ASP A 5 19.29 -17.68 16.17
CA ASP A 5 18.15 -16.77 16.37
C ASP A 5 17.79 -15.98 15.10
N LEU A 6 18.78 -15.55 14.32
CA LEU A 6 18.53 -14.86 13.06
C LEU A 6 17.87 -15.81 12.06
N VAL A 7 18.39 -17.04 11.95
CA VAL A 7 17.85 -18.06 11.04
C VAL A 7 16.39 -18.37 11.42
N LEU A 8 16.11 -18.52 12.72
CA LEU A 8 14.75 -18.78 13.20
C LEU A 8 13.81 -17.59 12.96
N ALA A 9 14.28 -16.36 13.16
CA ALA A 9 13.51 -15.15 12.91
C ALA A 9 13.12 -15.01 11.43
N PHE A 10 14.08 -15.21 10.51
CA PHE A 10 13.80 -15.20 9.08
C PHE A 10 12.89 -16.35 8.66
N ALA A 11 13.12 -17.57 9.16
CA ALA A 11 12.23 -18.71 8.89
C ALA A 11 10.79 -18.43 9.36
N GLY A 12 10.63 -17.82 10.54
CA GLY A 12 9.33 -17.39 11.06
C GLY A 12 8.66 -16.34 10.15
N MET A 13 9.38 -15.29 9.75
CA MET A 13 8.85 -14.29 8.82
C MET A 13 8.43 -14.92 7.48
N ILE A 14 9.25 -15.81 6.93
CA ILE A 14 8.96 -16.51 5.68
C ILE A 14 7.68 -17.34 5.84
N ALA A 15 7.58 -18.13 6.90
CA ALA A 15 6.42 -18.97 7.16
C ALA A 15 5.13 -18.15 7.29
N VAL A 16 5.16 -17.04 8.05
CA VAL A 16 4.00 -16.16 8.22
C VAL A 16 3.63 -15.47 6.90
N THR A 17 4.61 -14.98 6.15
CA THR A 17 4.37 -14.27 4.88
C THR A 17 3.75 -15.18 3.83
N TYR A 18 4.30 -16.38 3.66
CA TYR A 18 3.76 -17.36 2.73
C TYR A 18 2.43 -17.95 3.21
N GLY A 19 2.27 -18.14 4.53
CA GLY A 19 1.01 -18.55 5.14
C GLY A 19 -0.11 -17.55 4.84
N ALA A 20 0.16 -16.25 4.98
CA ALA A 20 -0.80 -15.20 4.63
C ALA A 20 -1.16 -15.20 3.12
N ARG A 21 -0.18 -15.44 2.23
CA ARG A 21 -0.45 -15.57 0.79
C ARG A 21 -1.31 -16.80 0.46
N LEU A 22 -0.97 -17.96 1.01
CA LEU A 22 -1.72 -19.20 0.81
C LEU A 22 -3.14 -19.08 1.39
N GLY A 23 -3.26 -18.48 2.58
CA GLY A 23 -4.53 -18.16 3.20
C GLY A 23 -5.37 -17.24 2.30
N GLY A 24 -4.78 -16.19 1.73
CA GLY A 24 -5.46 -15.30 0.79
C GLY A 24 -5.95 -16.00 -0.49
N LEU A 25 -5.15 -16.91 -1.06
CA LEU A 25 -5.57 -17.73 -2.21
C LEU A 25 -6.75 -18.65 -1.85
N TRP A 26 -6.71 -19.25 -0.66
CA TRP A 26 -7.76 -20.13 -0.17
C TRP A 26 -9.07 -19.37 0.14
N LEU A 27 -8.94 -18.20 0.80
CA LEU A 27 -10.03 -17.27 1.06
C LEU A 27 -10.62 -16.67 -0.21
N GLY A 28 -9.83 -16.55 -1.30
CA GLY A 28 -10.29 -16.06 -2.59
C GLY A 28 -11.50 -16.80 -3.14
N GLY A 29 -11.62 -18.10 -2.86
CA GLY A 29 -12.79 -18.91 -3.23
C GLY A 29 -14.04 -18.65 -2.38
N LEU A 30 -13.89 -18.05 -1.20
CA LEU A 30 -14.97 -17.68 -0.28
C LEU A 30 -15.47 -16.24 -0.49
N ILE A 31 -14.75 -15.44 -1.30
CA ILE A 31 -15.11 -14.04 -1.52
C ILE A 31 -16.33 -13.97 -2.45
N PRO A 32 -17.43 -13.30 -2.03
CA PRO A 32 -18.59 -13.12 -2.90
C PRO A 32 -18.22 -12.36 -4.18
N THR A 33 -18.70 -12.85 -5.32
CA THR A 33 -18.36 -12.32 -6.65
C THR A 33 -19.17 -11.08 -7.03
N HIS A 34 -20.32 -10.84 -6.38
CA HIS A 34 -21.20 -9.71 -6.66
C HIS A 34 -21.77 -9.07 -5.39
N GLY A 35 -22.10 -7.77 -5.50
CA GLY A 35 -22.82 -7.01 -4.48
C GLY A 35 -21.94 -6.08 -3.63
N ARG A 36 -22.57 -5.48 -2.61
CA ARG A 36 -21.97 -4.46 -1.72
C ARG A 36 -20.76 -4.98 -0.93
N TRP A 37 -20.75 -6.26 -0.58
CA TRP A 37 -19.63 -6.88 0.13
C TRP A 37 -18.38 -6.98 -0.75
N ARG A 38 -18.52 -7.27 -2.05
CA ARG A 38 -17.39 -7.29 -2.97
C ARG A 38 -16.77 -5.90 -3.12
N ALA A 39 -17.60 -4.89 -3.29
CA ALA A 39 -17.14 -3.50 -3.37
C ALA A 39 -16.41 -3.05 -2.10
N ALA A 40 -16.87 -3.46 -0.92
CA ALA A 40 -16.18 -3.20 0.34
C ALA A 40 -14.82 -3.90 0.43
N LEU A 41 -14.72 -5.15 -0.04
CA LEU A 41 -13.47 -5.91 -0.07
C LEU A 41 -12.47 -5.34 -1.09
N ASP A 42 -12.93 -4.90 -2.26
CA ASP A 42 -12.07 -4.25 -3.26
C ASP A 42 -11.55 -2.89 -2.75
N ALA A 43 -12.32 -2.19 -1.91
CA ALA A 43 -11.90 -0.93 -1.28
C ALA A 43 -10.95 -1.12 -0.08
N LEU A 44 -10.86 -2.32 0.50
CA LEU A 44 -10.07 -2.58 1.70
C LEU A 44 -8.57 -2.34 1.48
N THR A 45 -8.01 -2.86 0.39
CA THR A 45 -6.58 -2.72 0.07
C THR A 45 -6.15 -1.25 -0.09
N PRO A 46 -6.79 -0.43 -0.95
CA PRO A 46 -6.43 0.98 -1.07
C PRO A 46 -6.71 1.76 0.22
N ALA A 47 -7.77 1.44 0.97
CA ALA A 47 -8.08 2.12 2.23
C ALA A 47 -7.01 1.88 3.30
N MET A 48 -6.49 0.66 3.41
CA MET A 48 -5.41 0.33 4.36
C MET A 48 -4.14 1.14 4.07
N LEU A 49 -3.78 1.27 2.78
CA LEU A 49 -2.64 2.10 2.36
C LEU A 49 -2.86 3.57 2.73
N ILE A 50 -4.04 4.12 2.41
CA ILE A 50 -4.36 5.53 2.71
C ILE A 50 -4.35 5.77 4.23
N SER A 51 -4.94 4.88 5.03
CA SER A 51 -4.95 4.99 6.49
C SER A 51 -3.55 5.04 7.11
N LEU A 52 -2.57 4.40 6.48
CA LEU A 52 -1.17 4.41 6.93
C LEU A 52 -0.40 5.62 6.39
N ILE A 53 -0.62 5.97 5.13
CA ILE A 53 0.11 7.06 4.45
C ILE A 53 -0.33 8.42 4.97
N VAL A 54 -1.62 8.62 5.24
CA VAL A 54 -2.17 9.88 5.75
C VAL A 54 -1.44 10.36 7.02
N PRO A 55 -1.31 9.57 8.11
CA PRO A 55 -0.61 10.04 9.30
C PRO A 55 0.88 10.29 9.05
N THR A 56 1.54 9.52 8.19
CA THR A 56 2.94 9.78 7.84
C THR A 56 3.10 11.09 7.06
N ALA A 57 2.20 11.38 6.12
CA ALA A 57 2.22 12.63 5.34
C ALA A 57 1.88 13.87 6.18
N LEU A 58 1.04 13.71 7.21
CA LEU A 58 0.74 14.75 8.19
C LEU A 58 1.91 15.01 9.15
N ALA A 59 2.72 13.99 9.47
CA ALA A 59 3.81 14.09 10.41
C ALA A 59 5.10 14.70 9.82
N THR A 60 5.30 14.59 8.51
CA THR A 60 6.56 14.97 7.85
C THR A 60 6.57 16.41 7.30
N GLY A 61 5.40 17.06 7.15
CA GLY A 61 5.28 18.52 6.96
C GLY A 61 4.18 18.96 5.99
N VAL A 62 3.87 20.27 5.97
CA VAL A 62 2.82 20.87 5.11
C VAL A 62 3.10 20.63 3.61
N ALA A 63 4.38 20.58 3.21
CA ALA A 63 4.79 20.31 1.84
C ALA A 63 4.39 18.91 1.36
N GLU A 64 4.54 17.88 2.19
CA GLU A 64 4.14 16.50 1.85
C GLU A 64 2.62 16.31 1.87
N THR A 65 1.90 17.09 2.69
CA THR A 65 0.44 17.09 2.68
C THR A 65 -0.11 17.61 1.35
N VAL A 66 0.47 18.69 0.80
CA VAL A 66 0.10 19.23 -0.53
C VAL A 66 0.46 18.26 -1.65
N ALA A 67 1.63 17.63 -1.59
CA ALA A 67 2.05 16.62 -2.56
C ALA A 67 1.10 15.42 -2.61
N THR A 68 0.71 14.92 -1.44
CA THR A 68 -0.22 13.79 -1.28
C THR A 68 -1.60 14.13 -1.85
N LEU A 69 -2.07 15.37 -1.63
CA LEU A 69 -3.32 15.86 -2.20
C LEU A 69 -3.29 15.90 -3.73
N VAL A 70 -2.21 16.39 -4.34
CA VAL A 70 -2.06 16.45 -5.81
C VAL A 70 -2.06 15.03 -6.41
N VAL A 71 -1.34 14.10 -5.79
CA VAL A 71 -1.30 12.70 -6.24
C VAL A 71 -2.66 12.02 -6.08
N ALA A 72 -3.36 12.24 -4.96
CA ALA A 72 -4.69 11.70 -4.73
C ALA A 72 -5.71 12.20 -5.78
N VAL A 73 -5.65 13.49 -6.13
CA VAL A 73 -6.50 14.07 -7.20
C VAL A 73 -6.16 13.46 -8.57
N ALA A 74 -4.87 13.24 -8.87
CA ALA A 74 -4.44 12.62 -10.13
C ALA A 74 -4.89 11.16 -10.25
N VAL A 75 -4.84 10.38 -9.18
CA VAL A 75 -5.30 8.98 -9.14
C VAL A 75 -6.80 8.88 -9.41
N VAL A 76 -7.60 9.76 -8.81
CA VAL A 76 -9.06 9.80 -8.99
C VAL A 76 -9.45 10.21 -10.41
N ALA A 77 -8.70 11.12 -11.02
CA ALA A 77 -9.02 11.65 -12.34
C ALA A 77 -8.69 10.68 -13.49
N TRP A 78 -7.58 9.93 -13.42
CA TRP A 78 -7.05 9.25 -14.61
C TRP A 78 -7.36 7.76 -14.74
N LYS A 79 -7.84 7.08 -13.70
CA LYS A 79 -8.21 5.64 -13.74
C LYS A 79 -7.14 4.69 -14.36
N ALA A 80 -5.90 5.16 -14.50
CA ALA A 80 -4.76 4.44 -15.08
C ALA A 80 -3.71 4.24 -13.95
N PRO A 81 -3.82 3.14 -13.18
CA PRO A 81 -3.04 2.97 -11.94
C PRO A 81 -1.53 3.01 -12.16
N ASN A 82 -1.07 2.61 -13.34
CA ASN A 82 0.35 2.55 -13.70
C ASN A 82 0.95 3.95 -13.90
N LEU A 83 0.20 4.85 -14.56
CA LEU A 83 0.63 6.23 -14.82
C LEU A 83 0.54 7.08 -13.56
N ALA A 84 -0.49 6.86 -12.74
CA ALA A 84 -0.65 7.56 -11.47
C ALA A 84 0.47 7.22 -10.48
N LEU A 85 0.92 5.97 -10.45
CA LEU A 85 2.06 5.55 -9.63
C LEU A 85 3.36 6.23 -10.08
N LEU A 86 3.63 6.26 -11.39
CA LEU A 86 4.82 6.90 -11.98
C LEU A 86 4.85 8.40 -11.68
N LEU A 87 3.72 9.08 -11.86
CA LEU A 87 3.58 10.50 -11.54
C LEU A 87 3.76 10.78 -10.04
N GLY A 88 3.21 9.93 -9.17
CA GLY A 88 3.40 10.05 -7.72
C GLY A 88 4.86 9.91 -7.30
N VAL A 89 5.57 8.92 -7.85
CA VAL A 89 7.01 8.72 -7.58
C VAL A 89 7.83 9.92 -8.08
N VAL A 90 7.57 10.42 -9.29
CA VAL A 90 8.28 11.57 -9.85
C VAL A 90 8.01 12.85 -9.06
N ALA A 91 6.77 13.08 -8.62
CA ALA A 91 6.40 14.23 -7.81
C ALA A 91 7.08 14.21 -6.44
N VAL A 92 7.07 13.07 -5.75
CA VAL A 92 7.76 12.90 -4.45
C VAL A 92 9.26 13.06 -4.61
N ALA A 93 9.86 12.46 -5.65
CA ALA A 93 11.29 12.59 -5.91
C ALA A 93 11.70 14.03 -6.24
N GLY A 94 10.89 14.75 -7.03
CA GLY A 94 11.13 16.15 -7.37
C GLY A 94 11.02 17.08 -6.16
N LEU A 95 10.01 16.88 -5.32
CA LEU A 95 9.85 17.65 -4.08
C LEU A 95 10.97 17.38 -3.08
N ARG A 96 11.43 16.13 -2.99
CA ARG A 96 12.54 15.73 -2.11
C ARG A 96 13.93 16.18 -2.62
N ALA A 97 14.03 16.60 -3.87
CA ALA A 97 15.27 17.16 -4.44
C ALA A 97 15.36 18.69 -4.29
N VAL A 98 14.25 19.35 -3.96
CA VAL A 98 14.16 20.82 -3.79
C VAL A 98 14.15 21.24 -2.31
N GLY A 99 13.81 20.32 -1.39
CA GLY A 99 13.99 20.47 0.06
C GLY A 99 15.23 19.75 0.56
#